data_AF-A0A936HUN3-F1
#
_entry.id   AF-A0A936HUN3-F1
#
_cell.length_a   1.000
_cell.length_b   1.000
_cell.length_c   1.000
_cell.angle_alpha   90.00
_cell.angle_beta   90.00
_cell.angle_gamma   90.00
#
_symmetry.space_group_name_H-M   'P 1'
#
loop_
_entity.id
_entity.type
_entity.pdbx_description
1 polymer ?
#
loop_
_entity_poly.entity_id
_entity_poly.type
_entity_poly.pdbx_seq_one_letter_code
_entity_poly.pdbx_strand_id
1 'polypeptide(L)'
;MQKILWVLWPSFVVAGVAEGIFFTVIDPQELYLFGEPVHFSKIATYSIGFFGFWIVCAASSLMTVFLQMGAAEVNKGVGSTSPGHDPTS
;
A
#
# COMPACT_ATOMS: atom_id res chain seq x y z
N MET A 1 -2.08 9.80 11.35
CA MET A 1 -0.67 9.46 11.02
C MET A 1 -0.29 8.04 11.40
N GLN A 2 -0.57 7.54 12.61
CA GLN A 2 -0.18 6.17 13.02
C GLN A 2 -0.60 5.08 12.01
N LYS A 3 -1.85 5.06 11.56
CA LYS A 3 -2.37 4.08 10.58
C LYS A 3 -1.56 4.00 9.27
N ILE A 4 -0.96 5.10 8.83
CA ILE A 4 -0.16 5.15 7.60
C ILE A 4 1.17 4.43 7.79
N LEU A 5 1.82 4.61 8.93
CA LEU A 5 3.07 3.91 9.26
C LEU A 5 2.86 2.39 9.37
N TRP A 6 1.72 1.96 9.90
CA TRP A 6 1.30 0.56 9.95
C TRP A 6 1.07 -0.07 8.58
N VAL A 7 0.82 0.74 7.55
CA VAL A 7 0.69 0.27 6.16
C VAL A 7 2.03 0.33 5.42
N LEU A 8 2.80 1.40 5.61
CA LEU A 8 4.08 1.62 4.94
C LEU A 8 5.11 0.53 5.27
N TRP A 9 5.16 0.08 6.52
CA TRP A 9 6.10 -0.95 6.96
C TRP A 9 5.88 -2.31 6.28
N PRO A 10 4.70 -2.96 6.38
CA PRO A 10 4.47 -4.23 5.70
C PRO A 10 4.50 -4.11 4.18
N SER A 11 4.02 -3.00 3.60
CA SER A 11 4.12 -2.80 2.14
C SER A 11 5.56 -2.71 1.64
N PHE A 12 6.48 -2.15 2.43
CA PHE A 12 7.91 -2.12 2.12
C PHE A 12 8.50 -3.54 1.99
N VAL A 13 8.15 -4.43 2.94
CA VAL A 13 8.62 -5.83 2.92
C VAL A 13 8.08 -6.58 1.70
N VAL A 14 6.77 -6.45 1.42
CA VAL A 14 6.14 -7.09 0.26
C VAL A 14 6.72 -6.56 -1.05
N ALA A 15 6.98 -5.26 -1.13
CA ALA A 15 7.60 -4.66 -2.31
C ALA A 15 9.01 -5.18 -2.58
N GLY A 16 9.84 -5.37 -1.54
CA GLY A 16 11.17 -5.94 -1.70
C GLY A 16 11.14 -7.39 -2.18
N VAL A 17 10.18 -8.20 -1.68
CA VAL A 17 9.98 -9.57 -2.19
C VAL A 17 9.51 -9.56 -3.64
N ALA A 18 8.54 -8.70 -3.97
CA ALA A 18 8.02 -8.58 -5.33
C ALA A 18 9.10 -8.12 -6.32
N GLU A 19 9.90 -7.11 -5.94
CA GLU A 19 11.05 -6.63 -6.70
C GLU A 19 12.04 -7.77 -6.96
N GLY A 20 12.44 -8.52 -5.91
CA GLY A 20 13.38 -9.62 -6.05
C GLY A 20 12.88 -10.71 -7.01
N ILE A 21 11.60 -11.09 -6.91
CA ILE A 21 10.98 -12.04 -7.82
C ILE A 21 10.95 -11.49 -9.25
N PHE A 22 10.54 -10.23 -9.42
CA PHE A 22 10.42 -9.59 -10.73
C PHE A 22 11.76 -9.54 -11.47
N PHE A 23 12.84 -9.07 -10.82
CA PHE A 23 14.15 -9.00 -11.44
C PHE A 23 14.90 -10.34 -11.52
N THR A 24 14.41 -11.37 -10.84
CA THR A 24 14.87 -12.75 -11.09
C THR A 24 14.39 -13.24 -12.45
N VAL A 25 13.21 -12.79 -12.89
CA VAL A 25 12.60 -13.20 -14.17
C VAL A 25 12.95 -12.21 -15.30
N ILE A 26 13.13 -10.94 -14.99
CA ILE A 26 13.33 -9.86 -15.96
C ILE A 26 14.70 -9.22 -15.74
N ASP A 27 15.55 -9.23 -16.77
CA ASP A 27 16.85 -8.58 -16.69
C ASP A 27 16.67 -7.05 -16.60
N PRO A 28 17.20 -6.37 -15.57
CA PRO A 28 17.15 -4.91 -15.45
C PRO A 28 17.78 -4.15 -16.63
N GLN A 29 18.62 -4.79 -17.44
CA GLN A 29 19.25 -4.17 -18.63
C GLN A 29 18.44 -4.36 -19.91
N GLU A 30 17.49 -5.31 -19.93
CA GLU A 30 16.60 -5.55 -21.08
C GLU A 30 15.31 -4.72 -21.00
N LEU A 31 15.14 -3.90 -19.96
CA LEU A 31 14.05 -2.95 -19.88
C LEU A 31 14.25 -1.82 -20.91
N TYR A 32 13.22 -1.56 -21.69
CA TYR A 32 13.13 -0.39 -22.57
C TYR A 32 12.36 0.70 -21.86
N LEU A 33 13.02 1.82 -21.57
CA LEU A 33 12.40 3.01 -20.99
C LEU A 33 12.28 4.07 -22.09
N PHE A 34 11.04 4.47 -22.40
CA PHE A 34 10.73 5.43 -23.46
C PHE A 34 11.23 5.06 -24.87
N GLY A 35 11.34 3.76 -25.15
CA GLY A 35 11.78 3.27 -26.47
C GLY A 35 13.30 3.12 -26.63
N GLU A 36 14.08 3.53 -25.63
CA GLU A 36 15.53 3.30 -25.58
C GLU A 36 15.88 2.23 -24.55
N PRO A 37 16.89 1.38 -24.82
CA PRO A 37 17.40 0.44 -23.84
C PRO A 37 17.92 1.18 -22.60
N VAL A 38 17.66 0.60 -21.43
CA VAL A 38 18.05 1.20 -20.15
C VAL A 38 19.57 1.22 -20.01
N HIS A 39 20.17 2.38 -20.24
CA HIS A 39 21.58 2.66 -19.94
C HIS A 39 21.82 3.07 -18.48
N PHE A 40 20.80 2.99 -17.61
CA PHE A 40 20.98 3.26 -16.20
C PHE A 40 21.85 2.17 -15.55
N SER A 41 22.66 2.59 -14.56
CA SER A 41 23.38 1.64 -13.72
C SER A 41 22.38 0.67 -13.07
N LYS A 42 22.76 -0.61 -12.96
CA LYS A 42 21.89 -1.67 -12.40
C LYS A 42 21.26 -1.24 -11.07
N ILE A 43 22.01 -0.55 -10.22
CA ILE A 43 21.53 -0.05 -8.93
C ILE A 43 20.37 0.94 -9.04
N ALA A 44 20.37 1.79 -10.08
CA ALA A 44 19.30 2.74 -10.33
C ALA A 44 18.04 2.02 -10.79
N THR A 45 18.16 1.02 -11.68
CA THR A 45 17.01 0.21 -12.13
C THR A 45 16.36 -0.54 -10.97
N TYR A 46 17.15 -1.19 -10.11
CA TYR A 46 16.64 -1.85 -8.90
C TYR A 46 15.91 -0.85 -8.01
N SER A 47 16.55 0.27 -7.67
CA SER A 47 15.95 1.30 -6.82
C SER A 47 14.61 1.80 -7.37
N ILE A 48 14.53 2.08 -8.68
CA ILE A 48 13.29 2.52 -9.34
C ILE A 48 12.22 1.42 -9.26
N GLY A 49 12.58 0.16 -9.53
CA GLY A 49 11.68 -0.98 -9.41
C GLY A 49 11.13 -1.12 -8.00
N PHE A 50 12.02 -1.11 -6.99
CA PHE A 50 11.65 -1.14 -5.57
C PHE A 50 10.64 -0.05 -5.21
N PHE A 51 10.96 1.22 -5.52
CA PHE A 51 10.08 2.35 -5.21
C PHE A 51 8.75 2.24 -5.95
N GLY A 52 8.76 1.79 -7.21
CA GLY A 52 7.55 1.54 -7.99
C GLY A 52 6.63 0.50 -7.33
N PHE A 53 7.17 -0.68 -7.01
CA PHE A 53 6.41 -1.72 -6.32
C PHE A 53 5.94 -1.27 -4.94
N TRP A 54 6.77 -0.55 -4.20
CA TRP A 54 6.42 -0.06 -2.88
C TRP A 54 5.29 0.96 -2.91
N ILE A 55 5.32 1.94 -3.81
CA ILE A 55 4.26 2.93 -3.97
C ILE A 55 2.94 2.24 -4.34
N VAL A 56 2.96 1.26 -5.25
CA VAL A 56 1.75 0.52 -5.66
C VAL A 56 1.17 -0.27 -4.47
N CYS A 57 2.01 -1.00 -3.73
CA CYS A 57 1.59 -1.75 -2.56
C CYS A 57 1.05 -0.85 -1.45
N ALA A 58 1.72 0.27 -1.18
CA ALA A 58 1.31 1.26 -0.20
C ALA A 58 -0.01 1.93 -0.62
N ALA A 59 -0.17 2.28 -1.89
CA ALA A 59 -1.40 2.89 -2.42
C ALA A 59 -2.60 1.94 -2.32
N SER A 60 -2.44 0.67 -2.70
CA SER A 60 -3.50 -0.36 -2.58
C SER A 60 -3.95 -0.53 -1.12
N SER A 61 -3.00 -0.62 -0.20
CA SER A 61 -3.27 -0.78 1.23
C SER A 61 -3.91 0.49 1.82
N LEU A 62 -3.43 1.67 1.45
CA LEU A 62 -3.98 2.95 1.89
C LEU A 62 -5.41 3.14 1.37
N MET A 63 -5.67 2.78 0.12
CA MET A 63 -7.00 2.80 -0.49
C MET A 63 -7.96 1.89 0.28
N THR A 64 -7.51 0.69 0.65
CA THR A 64 -8.29 -0.24 1.49
C THR A 64 -8.64 0.38 2.85
N VAL A 65 -7.66 1.00 3.51
CA VAL A 65 -7.88 1.71 4.78
C VAL A 65 -8.83 2.89 4.61
N PHE A 66 -8.72 3.64 3.51
CA PHE A 66 -9.58 4.78 3.22
C PHE A 66 -11.05 4.36 3.04
N LEU A 67 -11.30 3.28 2.29
CA LEU A 67 -12.64 2.70 2.12
C LEU A 67 -13.22 2.20 3.46
N GLN A 68 -12.41 1.50 4.27
CA GLN A 68 -12.85 1.01 5.58
C GLN A 68 -13.12 2.15 6.56
N MET A 69 -12.35 3.24 6.53
CA MET A 69 -12.60 4.42 7.36
C MET A 69 -13.93 5.09 7.02
N GLY A 70 -14.31 5.15 5.74
CA GLY A 70 -15.63 5.64 5.34
C GLY A 70 -16.76 4.84 5.99
N ALA A 71 -16.68 3.50 5.97
CA ALA A 71 -17.68 2.64 6.60
C ALA A 71 -17.65 2.69 8.14
N ALA A 72 -16.46 2.72 8.75
CA ALA A 72 -16.29 2.75 10.19
C ALA A 72 -16.78 4.06 10.83
N GLU A 73 -16.63 5.20 10.14
CA GLU A 73 -17.15 6.49 10.59
C GLU A 73 -18.68 6.55 10.46
N VAL A 74 -19.24 6.04 9.36
CA VAL A 74 -20.69 5.93 9.16
C VAL A 74 -21.34 5.03 10.22
N ASN A 75 -20.74 3.87 10.54
CA ASN A 75 -21.27 2.95 11.55
C ASN A 75 -21.18 3.49 12.99
N LYS A 76 -20.27 4.43 13.28
CA LYS A 76 -20.19 5.06 14.60
C LYS A 76 -21.38 5.98 14.90
N GLY A 77 -22.02 6.56 13.88
CA GLY A 77 -23.18 7.43 14.06
C GLY A 77 -24.49 6.70 14.35
N VAL A 78 -24.60 5.42 14.00
CA VAL A 78 -25.84 4.62 14.18
C VAL A 78 -25.90 3.92 15.55
N GLY A 79 -24.76 3.61 16.18
CA GLY A 79 -24.72 2.83 17.42
C GLY A 79 -24.99 3.59 18.73
N SER A 80 -25.14 4.92 18.70
CA SER A 80 -25.28 5.75 19.92
C SER A 80 -26.72 6.14 20.27
N THR A 81 -27.71 5.68 19.50
CA THR A 81 -29.13 5.87 19.83
C THR A 81 -29.78 4.54 20.16
N SER A 82 -29.48 4.01 21.35
CA SER A 82 -30.43 3.15 22.06
C SER A 82 -31.12 4.02 23.10
N PRO A 83 -32.31 4.57 22.81
CA PRO A 83 -33.11 5.26 23.81
C PRO A 83 -33.86 4.23 24.65
N GLY A 84 -33.55 4.19 25.95
CA GLY A 84 -34.48 3.76 26.99
C GLY A 84 -34.37 2.30 27.44
N HIS A 85 -33.95 2.11 28.69
CA HIS A 85 -34.90 1.79 29.75
C HIS A 85 -34.24 2.04 31.12
N ASP A 86 -34.57 3.15 31.76
CA ASP A 86 -34.66 3.22 33.22
C ASP A 86 -36.09 3.69 33.51
N PRO A 87 -36.92 2.83 34.11
CA PRO A 87 -37.29 3.13 35.48
C PRO A 87 -37.49 1.88 36.35
N THR A 88 -36.97 1.95 37.58
CA THR A 88 -37.34 1.12 38.76
C THR A 88 -36.84 -0.34 38.80
N SER A 89 -35.80 -0.58 39.60
CA SER A 89 -35.60 -1.80 40.42
C SER A 89 -34.63 -1.50 41.56
#